data_AF-A0A941WIT8-F1
#
_entry.id   AF-A0A941WIT8-F1
#
_cell.length_a   1.000
_cell.length_b   1.000
_cell.length_c   1.000
_cell.angle_alpha   90.00
_cell.angle_beta   90.00
_cell.angle_gamma   90.00
#
_symmetry.space_group_name_H-M   'P 1'
#
loop_
_entity.id
_entity.type
_entity.pdbx_description
1 polymer ?
#
loop_
_entity_poly.entity_id
_entity_poly.type
_entity_poly.pdbx_seq_one_letter_code
_entity_poly.pdbx_strand_id
1 'polypeptide(L)'
;MKASHTREAVAIALNMSYMFSSQKFEKALYEFGPLHSNNDRVEIDKSALLTRVLNHAGLVFGYTTGVMGLGGGTTFGMHEVCYLEHYADDKSITETIFHEFAHCLGYGHAGNMTYEQTGPGWPTLCNNVYVDLSLEKELPVYSRRFLHTRRSKNRYFDDIYVASKYIIEDPELDALDGGLSPLREENTSEGNDGEPVTFKLDYSDVPGATAATFRPKDVFAYGDTLYVVNDADNNYSLEVFSIANGGKKHLESIKEWTWEDAQEKFAGRPNGVTRANGKIYVTHEGSRTEIFDATDHQFITCIGTGSWGTGPSQTVHAFDVLCYKGLIMIHDKRYIDIVEERILEPGKKAPRIYIRSEHLGETAGTYGMAVDEQSGLLYSTHPSKRIDIFIPDAIREGVTFKRVDQLTYANIPYALDFYEGRLFVSSNGKEKFCEVDPVTGEILKDYTVVGDVTLQVPEKFCIRRNTLFIIDRTKSGACIYAIPMNELN
;
A
#
# COMPACT_ATOMS: atom_id res chain seq x y z
N MET A 1 10.56 25.97 16.32
CA MET A 1 9.29 25.29 16.00
C MET A 1 8.86 25.69 14.59
N LYS A 2 8.41 24.76 13.75
CA LYS A 2 7.90 25.04 12.39
C LYS A 2 6.44 25.50 12.45
N ALA A 3 5.95 26.19 11.42
CA ALA A 3 4.58 26.71 11.38
C ALA A 3 3.50 25.61 11.49
N SER A 4 3.80 24.42 10.97
CA SER A 4 2.98 23.22 11.17
C SER A 4 2.76 22.88 12.64
N HIS A 5 3.82 22.88 13.43
CA HIS A 5 3.79 22.54 14.84
C HIS A 5 3.12 23.61 15.67
N THR A 6 3.20 24.88 15.25
CA THR A 6 2.41 25.95 15.87
C THR A 6 0.91 25.70 15.73
N ARG A 7 0.44 25.13 14.60
CA ARG A 7 -0.97 24.74 14.43
C ARG A 7 -1.33 23.56 15.32
N GLU A 8 -0.47 22.54 15.40
CA GLU A 8 -0.67 21.40 16.30
C GLU A 8 -0.65 21.81 17.78
N ALA A 9 0.20 22.76 18.17
CA ALA A 9 0.20 23.32 19.52
C ALA A 9 -1.16 23.94 19.89
N VAL A 10 -1.80 24.63 18.95
CA VAL A 10 -3.16 25.16 19.13
C VAL A 10 -4.17 24.03 19.28
N ALA A 11 -4.09 22.98 18.45
CA ALA A 11 -4.97 21.81 18.55
C ALA A 11 -4.84 21.11 19.91
N ILE A 12 -3.60 20.85 20.37
CA ILE A 12 -3.32 20.27 21.68
C ILE A 12 -3.90 21.16 22.79
N ALA A 13 -3.66 22.48 22.74
CA ALA A 13 -4.16 23.42 23.73
C ALA A 13 -5.70 23.46 23.79
N LEU A 14 -6.37 23.48 22.64
CA LEU A 14 -7.83 23.45 22.54
C LEU A 14 -8.39 22.13 23.09
N ASN A 15 -7.82 21.01 22.68
CA ASN A 15 -8.28 19.69 23.10
C ASN A 15 -8.06 19.45 24.60
N MET A 16 -6.90 19.84 25.14
CA MET A 16 -6.63 19.77 26.58
C MET A 16 -7.59 20.67 27.37
N SER A 17 -7.80 21.91 26.91
CA SER A 17 -8.71 22.85 27.58
C SER A 17 -10.14 22.32 27.60
N TYR A 18 -10.61 21.75 26.48
CA TYR A 18 -11.92 21.13 26.38
C TYR A 18 -12.03 19.91 27.29
N MET A 19 -11.07 18.97 27.20
CA MET A 19 -11.07 17.75 28.00
C MET A 19 -11.12 18.09 29.49
N PHE A 20 -10.21 18.93 29.99
CA PHE A 20 -10.14 19.23 31.43
C PHE A 20 -11.33 20.04 31.96
N SER A 21 -12.04 20.76 31.10
CA SER A 21 -13.28 21.46 31.47
C SER A 21 -14.56 20.62 31.28
N SER A 22 -14.43 19.41 30.76
CA SER A 22 -15.57 18.51 30.52
C SER A 22 -16.04 17.80 31.79
N GLN A 23 -17.34 17.54 31.88
CA GLN A 23 -17.92 16.68 32.92
C GLN A 23 -17.38 15.24 32.84
N LYS A 24 -17.02 14.78 31.64
CA LYS A 24 -16.46 13.45 31.41
C LYS A 24 -15.11 13.28 32.10
N PHE A 25 -14.21 14.27 31.95
CA PHE A 25 -12.93 14.26 32.65
C PHE A 25 -13.11 14.38 34.17
N GLU A 26 -13.96 15.28 34.65
CA GLU A 26 -14.21 15.43 36.09
C GLU A 26 -14.69 14.11 36.71
N LYS A 27 -15.69 13.47 36.09
CA LYS A 27 -16.18 12.16 36.52
C LYS A 27 -15.08 11.11 36.50
N ALA A 28 -14.37 10.99 35.37
CA ALA A 28 -13.28 10.02 35.22
C ALA A 28 -12.18 10.22 36.27
N LEU A 29 -11.81 11.47 36.56
CA LEU A 29 -10.82 11.80 37.59
C LEU A 29 -11.25 11.25 38.95
N TYR A 30 -12.48 11.51 39.39
CA TYR A 30 -12.95 11.04 40.70
C TYR A 30 -13.10 9.50 40.76
N GLU A 31 -13.55 8.88 39.68
CA GLU A 31 -13.72 7.41 39.59
C GLU A 31 -12.40 6.64 39.40
N PHE A 32 -11.35 7.27 38.87
CA PHE A 32 -10.06 6.63 38.65
C PHE A 32 -9.39 6.18 39.97
N GLY A 33 -8.44 5.25 39.88
CA GLY A 33 -7.63 4.84 41.01
C GLY A 33 -6.90 5.99 41.73
N PRO A 34 -6.28 5.72 42.89
CA PRO A 34 -5.56 6.75 43.63
C PRO A 34 -4.39 7.33 42.81
N LEU A 35 -4.27 8.66 42.84
CA LEU A 35 -3.14 9.38 42.28
C LEU A 35 -2.16 9.68 43.41
N HIS A 36 -0.89 9.32 43.23
CA HIS A 36 0.15 9.47 44.23
C HIS A 36 1.17 10.51 43.80
N SER A 37 1.50 11.42 44.71
CA SER A 37 2.51 12.46 44.50
C SER A 37 3.95 11.96 44.62
N ASN A 38 4.16 10.78 45.22
CA ASN A 38 5.46 10.19 45.47
C ASN A 38 5.38 8.65 45.59
N ASN A 39 6.54 7.99 45.77
CA ASN A 39 6.65 6.53 45.83
C ASN A 39 6.12 5.92 47.13
N ASP A 40 5.95 6.74 48.18
CA ASP A 40 5.32 6.33 49.44
C ASP A 40 3.78 6.32 49.34
N ARG A 41 3.24 6.51 48.13
CA ARG A 41 1.80 6.49 47.83
C ARG A 41 1.01 7.57 48.59
N VAL A 42 1.60 8.76 48.76
CA VAL A 42 0.87 9.92 49.29
C VAL A 42 -0.17 10.36 48.26
N GLU A 43 -1.44 10.08 48.57
CA GLU A 43 -2.59 10.39 47.71
C GLU A 43 -2.76 11.90 47.48
N ILE A 44 -3.12 12.24 46.25
CA ILE A 44 -3.39 13.60 45.80
C ILE A 44 -4.88 13.91 45.98
N ASP A 45 -5.17 15.09 46.54
CA ASP A 45 -6.52 15.66 46.52
C ASP A 45 -6.91 16.00 45.08
N LYS A 46 -7.83 15.20 44.53
CA LYS A 46 -8.34 15.33 43.16
C LYS A 46 -9.08 16.64 42.91
N SER A 47 -9.76 17.21 43.92
CA SER A 47 -10.48 18.48 43.79
C SER A 47 -9.49 19.65 43.66
N ALA A 48 -8.44 19.62 44.47
CA ALA A 48 -7.35 20.58 44.40
C ALA A 48 -6.55 20.45 43.09
N LEU A 49 -6.34 19.22 42.61
CA LEU A 49 -5.71 18.94 41.32
C LEU A 49 -6.54 19.52 40.16
N LEU A 50 -7.84 19.23 40.11
CA LEU A 50 -8.74 19.77 39.09
C LEU A 50 -8.74 21.30 39.09
N THR A 51 -8.81 21.92 40.28
CA THR A 51 -8.73 23.38 40.42
C THR A 51 -7.41 23.93 39.87
N ARG A 52 -6.28 23.24 40.10
CA ARG A 52 -4.97 23.65 39.58
C ARG A 52 -4.88 23.54 38.06
N VAL A 53 -5.46 22.49 37.50
CA VAL A 53 -5.53 22.27 36.04
C VAL A 53 -6.32 23.40 35.38
N LEU A 54 -7.52 23.70 35.89
CA LEU A 54 -8.40 24.73 35.33
C LEU A 54 -7.84 26.15 35.46
N ASN A 55 -7.02 26.42 36.49
CA ASN A 55 -6.44 27.73 36.76
C ASN A 55 -4.95 27.84 36.37
N HIS A 56 -4.42 26.90 35.58
CA HIS A 56 -3.02 26.96 35.16
C HIS A 56 -2.76 28.25 34.37
N ALA A 57 -1.63 28.93 34.63
CA ALA A 57 -1.35 30.28 34.11
C ALA A 57 -1.06 30.34 32.58
N GLY A 58 -1.05 29.20 31.90
CA GLY A 58 -0.77 29.06 30.48
C GLY A 58 0.40 28.13 30.17
N LEU A 59 0.55 27.77 28.90
CA LEU A 59 1.63 26.90 28.39
C LEU A 59 2.39 27.62 27.27
N VAL A 60 3.72 27.52 27.31
CA VAL A 60 4.65 28.03 26.30
C VAL A 60 5.16 26.84 25.51
N PHE A 61 4.56 26.63 24.34
CA PHE A 61 4.88 25.52 23.46
C PHE A 61 6.25 25.68 22.81
N GLY A 62 7.04 24.60 22.84
CA GLY A 62 8.38 24.56 22.27
C GLY A 62 8.65 23.29 21.48
N TYR A 63 9.73 23.29 20.70
CA TYR A 63 10.25 22.09 20.04
C TYR A 63 11.51 21.63 20.77
N THR A 64 11.54 20.36 21.16
CA THR A 64 12.71 19.75 21.83
C THR A 64 13.53 18.92 20.85
N THR A 65 14.83 18.86 21.10
CA THR A 65 15.78 17.95 20.43
C THR A 65 16.53 17.17 21.49
N GLY A 66 16.64 15.85 21.35
CA GLY A 66 17.37 14.98 22.28
C GLY A 66 16.54 14.44 23.45
N VAL A 67 15.33 14.96 23.66
CA VAL A 67 14.32 14.46 24.60
C VAL A 67 12.92 14.53 23.98
N MET A 68 12.01 13.66 24.42
CA MET A 68 10.63 13.60 23.92
C MET A 68 9.77 14.79 24.38
N GLY A 69 10.04 15.31 25.57
CA GLY A 69 9.31 16.42 26.17
C GLY A 69 10.13 17.19 27.20
N LEU A 70 9.66 18.39 27.54
CA LEU A 70 10.19 19.24 28.61
C LEU A 70 9.07 20.10 29.19
N GLY A 71 8.54 19.68 30.34
CA GLY A 71 7.49 20.33 31.10
C GLY A 71 8.01 20.97 32.40
N GLY A 72 7.41 22.09 32.80
CA GLY A 72 7.67 22.69 34.11
C GLY A 72 7.22 24.14 34.21
N GLY A 73 6.37 24.44 35.20
CA GLY A 73 5.66 25.72 35.26
C GLY A 73 4.91 25.97 33.95
N THR A 74 5.20 27.06 33.25
CA THR A 74 4.62 27.34 31.93
C THR A 74 5.39 26.74 30.75
N THR A 75 6.58 26.15 30.94
CA THR A 75 7.36 25.56 29.83
C THR A 75 6.72 24.25 29.38
N PHE A 76 6.43 24.11 28.08
CA PHE A 76 5.80 22.93 27.51
C PHE A 76 6.40 22.57 26.14
N GLY A 77 7.64 22.07 26.16
CA GLY A 77 8.37 21.66 24.96
C GLY A 77 8.06 20.21 24.58
N MET A 78 7.92 19.93 23.29
CA MET A 78 7.70 18.58 22.79
C MET A 78 8.51 18.26 21.53
N HIS A 79 8.83 16.98 21.33
CA HIS A 79 9.37 16.47 20.09
C HIS A 79 8.27 16.41 19.01
N GLU A 80 8.63 16.43 17.72
CA GLU A 80 7.64 16.48 16.62
C GLU A 80 6.62 15.34 16.69
N VAL A 81 7.05 14.13 17.01
CA VAL A 81 6.15 12.98 17.10
C VAL A 81 5.01 13.21 18.10
N CYS A 82 5.26 13.92 19.21
CA CYS A 82 4.21 14.23 20.18
C CYS A 82 3.17 15.21 19.64
N TYR A 83 3.56 16.09 18.72
CA TYR A 83 2.63 17.00 18.04
C TYR A 83 1.76 16.30 17.01
N LEU A 84 2.17 15.15 16.48
CA LEU A 84 1.47 14.46 15.40
C LEU A 84 0.75 13.18 15.83
N GLU A 85 1.32 12.45 16.79
CA GLU A 85 0.89 11.10 17.14
C GLU A 85 -0.19 11.07 18.22
N HIS A 86 -0.59 12.22 18.78
CA HIS A 86 -1.56 12.29 19.87
C HIS A 86 -3.01 12.02 19.45
N TYR A 87 -3.35 12.20 18.16
CA TYR A 87 -4.69 11.95 17.66
C TYR A 87 -5.06 10.46 17.73
N ALA A 88 -6.33 10.16 18.00
CA ALA A 88 -6.81 8.77 18.02
C ALA A 88 -6.66 8.09 16.65
N ASP A 89 -6.86 8.84 15.56
CA ASP A 89 -6.66 8.39 14.18
C ASP A 89 -5.21 8.50 13.67
N ASP A 90 -4.26 8.69 14.58
CA ASP A 90 -2.82 8.48 14.37
C ASP A 90 -2.32 7.31 15.24
N LYS A 91 -1.08 7.33 15.74
CA LYS A 91 -0.62 6.30 16.70
C LYS A 91 -1.28 6.38 18.07
N SER A 92 -2.02 7.46 18.38
CA SER A 92 -2.72 7.68 19.65
C SER A 92 -1.79 7.49 20.84
N ILE A 93 -0.71 8.27 20.83
CA ILE A 93 0.32 8.32 21.87
C ILE A 93 0.25 9.70 22.51
N THR A 94 -0.32 9.76 23.72
CA THR A 94 -0.47 11.01 24.47
C THR A 94 0.36 11.04 25.75
N GLU A 95 1.10 9.97 26.05
CA GLU A 95 1.85 9.79 27.31
C GLU A 95 2.73 11.01 27.61
N THR A 96 3.59 11.41 26.66
CA THR A 96 4.47 12.56 26.84
C THR A 96 3.71 13.87 27.05
N ILE A 97 2.59 14.10 26.37
CA ILE A 97 1.77 15.32 26.56
C ILE A 97 1.34 15.43 28.02
N PHE A 98 0.77 14.37 28.56
CA PHE A 98 0.23 14.40 29.92
C PHE A 98 1.29 14.24 31.00
N HIS A 99 2.39 13.55 30.70
CA HIS A 99 3.59 13.50 31.53
C HIS A 99 4.18 14.90 31.72
N GLU A 100 4.45 15.62 30.64
CA GLU A 100 5.00 16.98 30.73
C GLU A 100 3.99 17.94 31.38
N PHE A 101 2.69 17.72 31.20
CA PHE A 101 1.69 18.57 31.84
C PHE A 101 1.65 18.35 33.35
N ALA A 102 1.88 17.12 33.82
CA ALA A 102 2.04 16.87 35.26
C ALA A 102 3.25 17.62 35.84
N HIS A 103 4.35 17.76 35.09
CA HIS A 103 5.46 18.63 35.48
C HIS A 103 5.05 20.11 35.56
N CYS A 104 4.24 20.60 34.61
CA CYS A 104 3.66 21.95 34.68
C CYS A 104 2.82 22.17 35.95
N LEU A 105 2.12 21.13 36.42
CA LEU A 105 1.33 21.14 37.65
C LEU A 105 2.16 20.99 38.95
N GLY A 106 3.48 20.82 38.84
CA GLY A 106 4.43 20.77 39.95
C GLY A 106 4.77 19.36 40.45
N TYR A 107 4.43 18.32 39.69
CA TYR A 107 4.75 16.93 40.08
C TYR A 107 6.08 16.48 39.46
N GLY A 108 6.86 15.70 40.21
CA GLY A 108 8.12 15.11 39.75
C GLY A 108 7.95 13.70 39.19
N HIS A 109 9.06 12.97 39.04
CA HIS A 109 9.09 11.58 38.55
C HIS A 109 8.59 10.53 39.56
N ALA A 110 8.51 10.87 40.85
CA ALA A 110 8.02 9.96 41.88
C ALA A 110 6.48 9.87 41.86
N GLY A 111 5.93 8.73 42.30
CA GLY A 111 4.50 8.49 42.32
C GLY A 111 3.97 8.03 40.96
N ASN A 112 2.73 8.42 40.61
CA ASN A 112 2.12 8.05 39.32
C ASN A 112 1.60 9.24 38.51
N MET A 113 2.05 10.44 38.82
CA MET A 113 1.69 11.63 38.04
C MET A 113 2.44 11.75 36.71
N THR A 114 3.61 11.10 36.59
CA THR A 114 4.50 11.19 35.41
C THR A 114 4.89 9.80 34.89
N TYR A 115 5.75 9.03 35.57
CA TYR A 115 6.21 7.69 35.14
C TYR A 115 5.41 6.50 35.70
N GLU A 116 4.23 6.74 36.30
CA GLU A 116 3.34 5.67 36.79
C GLU A 116 4.02 4.61 37.69
N GLN A 117 5.02 5.01 38.51
CA GLN A 117 5.84 4.11 39.33
C GLN A 117 5.06 3.38 40.43
N THR A 118 3.87 3.86 40.76
CA THR A 118 2.98 3.30 41.79
C THR A 118 1.70 2.69 41.20
N GLY A 119 1.71 2.37 39.90
CA GLY A 119 0.56 1.87 39.13
C GLY A 119 -0.01 2.94 38.18
N PRO A 120 -1.03 2.58 37.37
CA PRO A 120 -1.68 3.52 36.45
C PRO A 120 -2.07 4.82 37.16
N GLY A 121 -1.86 5.94 36.50
CA GLY A 121 -1.99 7.26 37.10
C GLY A 121 -2.43 8.30 36.09
N TRP A 122 -1.83 9.48 36.20
CA TRP A 122 -2.27 10.67 35.45
C TRP A 122 -2.16 10.52 33.93
N PRO A 123 -1.04 10.02 33.35
CA PRO A 123 -0.96 9.81 31.92
C PRO A 123 -2.02 8.83 31.39
N THR A 124 -2.24 7.70 32.09
CA THR A 124 -3.26 6.71 31.71
C THR A 124 -4.66 7.30 31.77
N LEU A 125 -5.02 7.95 32.88
CA LEU A 125 -6.33 8.61 33.04
C LEU A 125 -6.58 9.60 31.89
N CYS A 126 -5.63 10.50 31.64
CA CYS A 126 -5.80 11.52 30.62
C CYS A 126 -5.86 10.93 29.22
N ASN A 127 -5.03 9.93 28.90
CA ASN A 127 -5.09 9.20 27.64
C ASN A 127 -6.48 8.60 27.41
N ASN A 128 -7.04 7.91 28.40
CA ASN A 128 -8.34 7.25 28.26
C ASN A 128 -9.45 8.26 27.91
N VAL A 129 -9.54 9.36 28.68
CA VAL A 129 -10.56 10.39 28.42
C VAL A 129 -10.31 11.10 27.08
N TYR A 130 -9.06 11.39 26.75
CA TYR A 130 -8.71 12.07 25.49
C TYR A 130 -9.08 11.23 24.26
N VAL A 131 -8.78 9.93 24.30
CA VAL A 131 -9.15 8.99 23.23
C VAL A 131 -10.66 8.85 23.14
N ASP A 132 -11.36 8.68 24.26
CA ASP A 132 -12.83 8.54 24.24
C ASP A 132 -13.51 9.78 23.64
N LEU A 133 -13.10 10.99 24.05
CA LEU A 133 -13.62 12.25 23.49
C LEU A 133 -13.27 12.42 22.01
N SER A 134 -12.10 11.93 21.58
CA SER A 134 -11.68 11.96 20.17
C SER A 134 -12.55 11.04 19.32
N LEU A 135 -12.80 9.80 19.77
CA LEU A 135 -13.63 8.82 19.06
C LEU A 135 -15.12 9.21 19.03
N GLU A 136 -15.61 9.85 20.09
CA GLU A 136 -16.95 10.44 20.15
C GLU A 136 -17.06 11.77 19.40
N LYS A 137 -15.95 12.29 18.85
CA LYS A 137 -15.85 13.53 18.08
C LYS A 137 -16.26 14.78 18.90
N GLU A 138 -16.05 14.74 20.21
CA GLU A 138 -16.32 15.84 21.12
C GLU A 138 -15.13 16.81 21.26
N LEU A 139 -13.90 16.33 21.04
CA LEU A 139 -12.72 17.22 21.04
C LEU A 139 -12.81 18.25 19.89
N PRO A 140 -12.46 19.53 20.12
CA PRO A 140 -12.48 20.55 19.08
C PRO A 140 -11.67 20.22 17.83
N VAL A 141 -10.54 19.52 17.99
CA VAL A 141 -9.71 19.01 16.90
C VAL A 141 -9.52 17.51 17.13
N TYR A 142 -10.58 16.73 16.92
CA TYR A 142 -10.58 15.30 17.27
C TYR A 142 -9.80 14.40 16.29
N SER A 143 -9.39 14.90 15.12
CA SER A 143 -8.73 14.12 14.07
C SER A 143 -7.53 14.85 13.48
N ARG A 144 -6.47 14.09 13.13
CA ARG A 144 -5.30 14.61 12.40
C ARG A 144 -5.66 15.20 11.04
N ARG A 145 -6.82 14.81 10.50
CA ARG A 145 -7.32 15.21 9.18
C ARG A 145 -7.71 16.68 9.11
N PHE A 146 -7.96 17.37 10.23
CA PHE A 146 -8.23 18.82 10.17
C PHE A 146 -7.03 19.65 9.69
N LEU A 147 -5.81 19.28 10.10
CA LEU A 147 -4.62 20.09 9.87
C LEU A 147 -3.73 19.58 8.74
N HIS A 148 -3.88 18.31 8.35
CA HIS A 148 -3.07 17.62 7.33
C HIS A 148 -1.56 17.80 7.51
N THR A 149 -1.10 17.89 8.75
CA THR A 149 0.30 18.24 9.01
C THR A 149 1.27 17.19 8.46
N ARG A 150 0.92 15.90 8.47
CA ARG A 150 1.72 14.82 7.86
C ARG A 150 1.97 15.02 6.36
N ARG A 151 1.01 15.62 5.64
CA ARG A 151 1.15 15.94 4.21
C ARG A 151 1.85 17.28 3.96
N SER A 152 2.16 18.04 5.02
CA SER A 152 2.88 19.30 4.91
C SER A 152 4.38 19.07 4.68
N LYS A 153 4.99 19.82 3.75
CA LYS A 153 6.45 19.85 3.56
C LYS A 153 7.18 20.60 4.68
N ASN A 154 6.46 21.38 5.51
CA ASN A 154 7.05 22.20 6.57
C ASN A 154 7.12 21.42 7.90
N ARG A 155 7.81 20.27 7.95
CA ARG A 155 7.98 19.41 9.14
C ARG A 155 9.37 18.77 9.18
N TYR A 156 9.81 18.28 10.32
CA TYR A 156 11.15 17.76 10.60
C TYR A 156 11.34 16.30 10.14
N PHE A 157 10.29 15.46 10.18
CA PHE A 157 10.32 14.07 9.69
C PHE A 157 9.52 13.90 8.40
N ASP A 158 9.71 12.76 7.71
CA ASP A 158 9.05 12.52 6.42
C ASP A 158 7.97 11.41 6.45
N ASP A 159 7.53 10.94 7.61
CA ASP A 159 6.42 9.97 7.75
C ASP A 159 5.03 10.50 7.33
N ILE A 160 4.74 10.48 6.02
CA ILE A 160 3.45 10.92 5.44
C ILE A 160 2.32 9.94 5.80
N TYR A 161 2.54 8.65 5.56
CA TYR A 161 1.56 7.59 5.81
C TYR A 161 1.93 6.86 7.10
N VAL A 162 1.05 6.91 8.08
CA VAL A 162 1.20 6.24 9.37
C VAL A 162 -0.07 5.50 9.71
N ALA A 163 0.12 4.27 10.22
CA ALA A 163 -0.97 3.43 10.63
C ALA A 163 -1.83 4.09 11.70
N SER A 164 -3.13 4.17 11.47
CA SER A 164 -4.10 4.70 12.43
C SER A 164 -4.39 3.63 13.48
N LYS A 165 -4.30 3.99 14.76
CA LYS A 165 -4.72 3.11 15.86
C LYS A 165 -6.23 2.91 15.86
N TYR A 166 -6.98 3.97 15.53
CA TYR A 166 -8.42 3.95 15.35
C TYR A 166 -8.81 4.61 14.03
N ILE A 167 -9.89 4.14 13.40
CA ILE A 167 -10.45 4.77 12.20
C ILE A 167 -11.58 5.71 12.64
N ILE A 168 -11.50 6.98 12.24
CA ILE A 168 -12.57 7.96 12.42
C ILE A 168 -13.17 8.24 11.04
N GLU A 169 -14.31 7.60 10.75
CA GLU A 169 -15.10 7.92 9.57
C GLU A 169 -16.02 9.11 9.85
N ASP A 170 -15.95 10.13 9.00
CA ASP A 170 -16.76 11.32 9.13
C ASP A 170 -16.96 11.98 7.76
N PRO A 171 -18.21 12.13 7.27
CA PRO A 171 -18.51 12.83 6.03
C PRO A 171 -17.97 14.27 5.98
N GLU A 172 -17.87 14.97 7.12
CA GLU A 172 -17.27 16.30 7.20
C GLU A 172 -15.78 16.25 6.92
N LEU A 173 -15.05 15.30 7.53
CA LEU A 173 -13.63 15.11 7.27
C LEU A 173 -13.40 14.66 5.82
N ASP A 174 -14.27 13.78 5.30
CA ASP A 174 -14.20 13.33 3.93
C ASP A 174 -14.42 14.48 2.93
N ALA A 175 -15.30 15.43 3.24
CA ALA A 175 -15.48 16.64 2.45
C ALA A 175 -14.24 17.56 2.48
N LEU A 176 -13.49 17.57 3.58
CA LEU A 176 -12.28 18.38 3.72
C LEU A 176 -11.08 17.81 2.94
N ASP A 177 -10.91 16.49 2.92
CA ASP A 177 -9.68 15.87 2.42
C ASP A 177 -9.87 14.82 1.32
N GLY A 178 -11.13 14.59 0.94
CA GLY A 178 -11.58 13.62 -0.04
C GLY A 178 -11.58 12.17 0.49
N GLY A 179 -11.67 11.99 1.80
CA GLY A 179 -11.83 10.70 2.45
C GLY A 179 -10.53 9.95 2.72
N LEU A 180 -10.66 8.93 3.57
CA LEU A 180 -9.58 7.96 3.85
C LEU A 180 -9.37 6.95 2.73
N SER A 181 -10.25 6.92 1.72
CA SER A 181 -10.10 6.06 0.55
C SER A 181 -9.22 6.73 -0.50
N PRO A 182 -8.18 6.05 -0.99
CA PRO A 182 -7.41 6.54 -2.14
C PRO A 182 -8.12 6.27 -3.47
N LEU A 183 -9.14 5.40 -3.49
CA LEU A 183 -9.92 5.07 -4.69
C LEU A 183 -10.81 6.26 -5.04
N ARG A 184 -10.52 6.93 -6.16
CA ARG A 184 -11.26 8.12 -6.61
C ARG A 184 -11.65 8.10 -8.07
N GLU A 185 -11.16 7.12 -8.82
CA GLU A 185 -11.36 7.01 -10.27
C GLU A 185 -12.28 5.84 -10.59
N GLU A 186 -13.07 5.97 -11.65
CA GLU A 186 -13.74 4.81 -12.24
C GLU A 186 -12.71 3.95 -12.97
N ASN A 187 -12.94 2.64 -13.00
CA ASN A 187 -12.13 1.78 -13.86
C ASN A 187 -12.44 2.09 -15.32
N THR A 188 -11.41 2.18 -16.13
CA THR A 188 -11.56 2.33 -17.57
C THR A 188 -11.45 0.95 -18.21
N SER A 189 -12.38 0.61 -19.10
CA SER A 189 -12.27 -0.56 -19.98
C SER A 189 -11.30 -0.31 -21.15
N GLU A 190 -10.55 0.80 -21.10
CA GLU A 190 -9.74 1.26 -22.21
C GLU A 190 -8.66 0.24 -22.61
N GLY A 191 -8.42 0.19 -23.91
CA GLY A 191 -7.43 -0.70 -24.50
C GLY A 191 -7.81 -2.18 -24.44
N ASN A 192 -9.02 -2.53 -24.00
CA ASN A 192 -9.58 -3.86 -24.20
C ASN A 192 -10.32 -3.99 -25.54
N ASP A 193 -10.41 -2.90 -26.31
CA ASP A 193 -11.09 -2.85 -27.60
C ASP A 193 -10.28 -3.53 -28.71
N GLY A 194 -10.99 -4.13 -29.67
CA GLY A 194 -10.42 -4.69 -30.90
C GLY A 194 -10.83 -6.14 -31.15
N GLU A 195 -10.64 -6.59 -32.40
CA GLU A 195 -10.96 -7.96 -32.80
C GLU A 195 -10.00 -8.99 -32.18
N PRO A 196 -10.46 -10.23 -31.94
CA PRO A 196 -9.61 -11.32 -31.50
C PRO A 196 -8.46 -11.58 -32.48
N VAL A 197 -7.31 -12.02 -31.95
CA VAL A 197 -6.13 -12.33 -32.76
C VAL A 197 -5.60 -13.74 -32.44
N THR A 198 -5.02 -14.38 -33.45
CA THR A 198 -4.43 -15.72 -33.32
C THR A 198 -3.01 -15.73 -33.86
N PHE A 199 -2.04 -16.04 -33.01
CA PHE A 199 -0.65 -16.23 -33.41
C PHE A 199 0.15 -16.96 -32.34
N LYS A 200 1.33 -17.44 -32.74
CA LYS A 200 2.41 -17.81 -31.82
C LYS A 200 3.54 -16.79 -31.98
N LEU A 201 4.04 -16.23 -30.89
CA LEU A 201 5.19 -15.32 -30.86
C LEU A 201 6.35 -16.00 -30.12
N ASP A 202 7.54 -16.04 -30.72
CA ASP A 202 8.74 -16.57 -30.09
C ASP A 202 9.98 -15.72 -30.41
N TYR A 203 11.18 -16.20 -30.04
CA TYR A 203 12.42 -15.45 -30.23
C TYR A 203 12.69 -15.09 -31.71
N SER A 204 12.11 -15.80 -32.68
CA SER A 204 12.27 -15.49 -34.11
C SER A 204 11.57 -14.19 -34.53
N ASP A 205 10.63 -13.72 -33.72
CA ASP A 205 9.90 -12.46 -33.93
C ASP A 205 10.60 -11.24 -33.34
N VAL A 206 11.71 -11.44 -32.62
CA VAL A 206 12.52 -10.37 -32.03
C VAL A 206 13.82 -10.23 -32.82
N PRO A 207 14.11 -9.06 -33.44
CA PRO A 207 15.31 -8.87 -34.25
C PRO A 207 16.60 -9.22 -33.51
N GLY A 208 17.33 -10.21 -34.04
CA GLY A 208 18.63 -10.66 -33.49
C GLY A 208 18.54 -11.50 -32.22
N ALA A 209 17.34 -11.85 -31.75
CA ALA A 209 17.19 -12.70 -30.57
C ALA A 209 17.40 -14.19 -30.87
N THR A 210 17.67 -14.94 -29.81
CA THR A 210 17.77 -16.39 -29.79
C THR A 210 16.92 -16.93 -28.64
N ALA A 211 16.71 -18.24 -28.60
CA ALA A 211 16.04 -18.89 -27.48
C ALA A 211 16.72 -18.64 -26.10
N ALA A 212 17.99 -18.25 -26.08
CA ALA A 212 18.71 -17.92 -24.85
C ALA A 212 18.59 -16.44 -24.43
N THR A 213 18.29 -15.54 -25.37
CA THR A 213 18.26 -14.08 -25.14
C THR A 213 16.85 -13.52 -25.09
N PHE A 214 15.85 -14.30 -25.51
CA PHE A 214 14.43 -13.97 -25.37
C PHE A 214 13.70 -15.09 -24.63
N ARG A 215 13.30 -14.78 -23.41
CA ARG A 215 12.58 -15.66 -22.49
C ARG A 215 11.40 -14.85 -21.93
N PRO A 216 10.25 -14.81 -22.63
CA PRO A 216 9.11 -14.04 -22.18
C PRO A 216 8.61 -14.56 -20.82
N LYS A 217 8.26 -13.63 -19.93
CA LYS A 217 7.85 -13.90 -18.54
C LYS A 217 6.44 -13.42 -18.26
N ASP A 218 6.06 -12.28 -18.83
CA ASP A 218 4.72 -11.71 -18.74
C ASP A 218 4.32 -11.00 -20.02
N VAL A 219 3.02 -10.82 -20.21
CA VAL A 219 2.44 -10.20 -21.39
C VAL A 219 1.21 -9.37 -21.03
N PHE A 220 1.12 -8.16 -21.59
CA PHE A 220 -0.06 -7.30 -21.46
C PHE A 220 -0.44 -6.70 -22.81
N ALA A 221 -1.71 -6.76 -23.17
CA ALA A 221 -2.24 -6.15 -24.39
C ALA A 221 -3.07 -4.91 -24.09
N TYR A 222 -2.82 -3.84 -24.85
CA TYR A 222 -3.57 -2.60 -24.81
C TYR A 222 -3.81 -2.08 -26.23
N GLY A 223 -5.05 -2.16 -26.70
CA GLY A 223 -5.40 -1.88 -28.09
C GLY A 223 -4.56 -2.77 -29.03
N ASP A 224 -3.96 -2.18 -30.06
CA ASP A 224 -3.07 -2.87 -31.02
C ASP A 224 -1.62 -3.04 -30.54
N THR A 225 -1.32 -2.77 -29.27
CA THR A 225 0.03 -2.88 -28.71
C THR A 225 0.12 -4.05 -27.74
N LEU A 226 1.17 -4.85 -27.89
CA LEU A 226 1.52 -5.95 -26.99
C LEU A 226 2.84 -5.65 -26.30
N TYR A 227 2.80 -5.66 -24.97
CA TYR A 227 3.96 -5.47 -24.09
C TYR A 227 4.41 -6.82 -23.55
N VAL A 228 5.67 -7.17 -23.72
CA VAL A 228 6.22 -8.47 -23.32
C VAL A 228 7.45 -8.27 -22.46
N VAL A 229 7.40 -8.77 -21.23
CA VAL A 229 8.58 -8.78 -20.34
C VAL A 229 9.49 -9.93 -20.72
N ASN A 230 10.75 -9.65 -20.96
CA ASN A 230 11.81 -10.62 -21.22
C ASN A 230 12.72 -10.73 -20.00
N ASP A 231 12.75 -11.91 -19.37
CA ASP A 231 13.56 -12.17 -18.19
C ASP A 231 14.82 -12.99 -18.49
N ALA A 232 15.22 -13.11 -19.76
CA ALA A 232 16.42 -13.84 -20.16
C ALA A 232 17.67 -13.28 -19.46
N ASP A 233 18.48 -14.17 -18.88
CA ASP A 233 19.62 -13.76 -18.08
C ASP A 233 20.58 -12.88 -18.91
N ASN A 234 20.98 -11.73 -18.36
CA ASN A 234 21.78 -10.69 -19.01
C ASN A 234 21.16 -10.01 -20.24
N ASN A 235 19.87 -10.24 -20.52
CA ASN A 235 19.15 -9.70 -21.68
C ASN A 235 17.79 -9.10 -21.29
N TYR A 236 17.66 -8.61 -20.06
CA TYR A 236 16.40 -8.08 -19.54
C TYR A 236 15.87 -6.93 -20.39
N SER A 237 14.59 -6.99 -20.73
CA SER A 237 13.95 -5.99 -21.56
C SER A 237 12.43 -5.99 -21.41
N LEU A 238 11.82 -4.85 -21.75
CA LEU A 238 10.43 -4.78 -22.14
C LEU A 238 10.38 -4.69 -23.67
N GLU A 239 9.82 -5.71 -24.32
CA GLU A 239 9.64 -5.77 -25.76
C GLU A 239 8.24 -5.25 -26.14
N VAL A 240 8.17 -4.42 -27.18
CA VAL A 240 6.92 -3.82 -27.65
C VAL A 240 6.63 -4.30 -29.06
N PHE A 241 5.42 -4.80 -29.28
CA PHE A 241 4.96 -5.27 -30.60
C PHE A 241 3.66 -4.57 -30.99
N SER A 242 3.47 -4.38 -32.29
CA SER A 242 2.15 -4.11 -32.87
C SER A 242 1.48 -5.42 -33.27
N ILE A 243 0.26 -5.62 -32.79
CA ILE A 243 -0.63 -6.72 -33.15
C ILE A 243 -1.78 -6.29 -34.08
N ALA A 244 -1.67 -5.09 -34.66
CA ALA A 244 -2.64 -4.57 -35.62
C ALA A 244 -2.83 -5.55 -36.79
N ASN A 245 -4.08 -5.71 -37.21
CA ASN A 245 -4.48 -6.63 -38.29
C ASN A 245 -4.06 -8.10 -38.06
N GLY A 246 -3.92 -8.53 -36.80
CA GLY A 246 -3.50 -9.89 -36.46
C GLY A 246 -2.01 -10.18 -36.66
N GLY A 247 -1.19 -9.14 -36.86
CA GLY A 247 0.26 -9.27 -36.96
C GLY A 247 0.96 -9.44 -35.61
N LYS A 248 2.29 -9.45 -35.64
CA LYS A 248 3.17 -9.45 -34.46
C LYS A 248 4.47 -8.70 -34.77
N LYS A 249 4.35 -7.47 -35.26
CA LYS A 249 5.51 -6.66 -35.70
C LYS A 249 6.24 -6.13 -34.47
N HIS A 250 7.50 -6.52 -34.29
CA HIS A 250 8.38 -5.91 -33.29
C HIS A 250 8.59 -4.41 -33.58
N LEU A 251 8.42 -3.57 -32.56
CA LEU A 251 8.54 -2.12 -32.64
C LEU A 251 9.81 -1.64 -31.94
N GLU A 252 10.03 -2.10 -30.71
CA GLU A 252 11.08 -1.59 -29.84
C GLU A 252 11.46 -2.57 -28.73
N SER A 253 12.70 -2.45 -28.24
CA SER A 253 13.19 -3.10 -27.01
C SER A 253 13.65 -2.04 -26.00
N ILE A 254 12.94 -1.88 -24.89
CA ILE A 254 13.35 -1.00 -23.79
C ILE A 254 14.28 -1.80 -22.88
N LYS A 255 15.58 -1.47 -22.91
CA LYS A 255 16.65 -2.19 -22.17
C LYS A 255 17.36 -1.32 -21.16
N GLU A 256 17.56 -0.06 -21.53
CA GLU A 256 18.28 0.95 -20.78
C GLU A 256 17.52 2.27 -20.92
N TRP A 257 17.61 3.12 -19.89
CA TRP A 257 17.01 4.45 -19.90
C TRP A 257 17.88 5.41 -19.12
N THR A 258 17.70 6.70 -19.38
CA THR A 258 18.38 7.74 -18.62
C THR A 258 17.53 8.14 -17.42
N TRP A 259 18.11 8.12 -16.23
CA TRP A 259 17.50 8.69 -15.04
C TRP A 259 18.45 9.72 -14.44
N GLU A 260 18.04 10.98 -14.43
CA GLU A 260 18.92 12.12 -14.16
C GLU A 260 20.11 12.10 -15.14
N ASP A 261 21.33 11.87 -14.66
CA ASP A 261 22.55 11.80 -15.46
C ASP A 261 23.13 10.37 -15.56
N ALA A 262 22.40 9.36 -15.07
CA ALA A 262 22.83 7.97 -15.06
C ALA A 262 22.08 7.13 -16.10
N GLN A 263 22.79 6.20 -16.74
CA GLN A 263 22.17 5.12 -17.49
C GLN A 263 21.74 4.02 -16.53
N GLU A 264 20.45 3.71 -16.53
CA GLU A 264 19.81 2.69 -15.73
C GLU A 264 19.36 1.52 -16.60
N LYS A 265 19.16 0.38 -15.97
CA LYS A 265 18.59 -0.83 -16.56
C LYS A 265 17.89 -1.64 -15.48
N PHE A 266 17.18 -2.69 -15.86
CA PHE A 266 16.62 -3.64 -14.90
C PHE A 266 17.73 -4.28 -14.07
N ALA A 267 17.73 -4.01 -12.76
CA ALA A 267 18.74 -4.51 -11.82
C ALA A 267 18.54 -5.99 -11.42
N GLY A 268 17.40 -6.58 -11.79
CA GLY A 268 17.06 -7.99 -11.56
C GLY A 268 16.08 -8.47 -12.62
N ARG A 269 15.72 -9.76 -12.58
CA ARG A 269 14.78 -10.34 -13.55
C ARG A 269 13.44 -9.60 -13.53
N PRO A 270 12.99 -9.03 -14.65
CA PRO A 270 11.67 -8.46 -14.74
C PRO A 270 10.61 -9.57 -14.73
N ASN A 271 9.47 -9.33 -14.08
CA ASN A 271 8.47 -10.36 -13.78
C ASN A 271 7.04 -10.01 -14.21
N GLY A 272 6.64 -8.76 -14.11
CA GLY A 272 5.26 -8.33 -14.33
C GLY A 272 5.17 -7.11 -15.22
N VAL A 273 4.13 -7.02 -16.05
CA VAL A 273 3.81 -5.82 -16.82
C VAL A 273 2.32 -5.52 -16.85
N THR A 274 1.98 -4.24 -16.68
CA THR A 274 0.64 -3.73 -16.99
C THR A 274 0.72 -2.36 -17.66
N ARG A 275 -0.31 -1.98 -18.40
CA ARG A 275 -0.47 -0.64 -18.98
C ARG A 275 -1.80 -0.07 -18.50
N ALA A 276 -1.74 1.05 -17.77
CA ALA A 276 -2.92 1.83 -17.38
C ALA A 276 -2.61 3.33 -17.44
N ASN A 277 -3.64 4.17 -17.65
CA ASN A 277 -3.55 5.62 -17.45
C ASN A 277 -2.35 6.31 -18.13
N GLY A 278 -2.09 5.93 -19.38
CA GLY A 278 -0.99 6.47 -20.19
C GLY A 278 0.41 6.01 -19.76
N LYS A 279 0.52 5.01 -18.87
CA LYS A 279 1.80 4.53 -18.32
C LYS A 279 1.94 3.02 -18.48
N ILE A 280 3.18 2.56 -18.52
CA ILE A 280 3.59 1.16 -18.50
C ILE A 280 4.33 0.91 -17.19
N TYR A 281 3.95 -0.15 -16.48
CA TYR A 281 4.54 -0.52 -15.19
C TYR A 281 5.24 -1.87 -15.36
N VAL A 282 6.51 -1.96 -14.97
CA VAL A 282 7.31 -3.18 -15.10
C VAL A 282 7.97 -3.54 -13.77
N THR A 283 7.55 -4.65 -13.16
CA THR A 283 8.13 -5.13 -11.90
C THR A 283 9.38 -5.95 -12.14
N HIS A 284 10.34 -5.91 -11.21
CA HIS A 284 11.50 -6.80 -11.26
C HIS A 284 12.05 -7.20 -9.87
N GLU A 285 12.82 -8.30 -9.85
CA GLU A 285 13.47 -8.85 -8.64
C GLU A 285 14.47 -7.90 -7.99
N GLY A 286 14.89 -6.86 -8.70
CA GLY A 286 15.70 -5.78 -8.14
C GLY A 286 14.94 -4.89 -7.15
N SER A 287 13.75 -5.29 -6.69
CA SER A 287 12.94 -4.56 -5.71
C SER A 287 12.55 -3.15 -6.18
N ARG A 288 12.22 -3.05 -7.48
CA ARG A 288 11.55 -1.88 -8.03
C ARG A 288 10.47 -2.27 -9.04
N THR A 289 9.59 -1.31 -9.30
CA THR A 289 8.64 -1.29 -10.41
C THR A 289 8.94 -0.03 -11.22
N GLU A 290 9.46 -0.22 -12.43
CA GLU A 290 9.81 0.87 -13.35
C GLU A 290 8.56 1.36 -14.08
N ILE A 291 8.46 2.68 -14.27
CA ILE A 291 7.27 3.30 -14.88
C ILE A 291 7.70 4.14 -16.07
N PHE A 292 7.11 3.85 -17.23
CA PHE A 292 7.38 4.51 -18.50
C PHE A 292 6.11 5.18 -19.03
N ASP A 293 6.25 6.24 -19.81
CA ASP A 293 5.15 6.81 -20.58
C ASP A 293 4.76 5.84 -21.71
N ALA A 294 3.46 5.58 -21.88
CA ALA A 294 2.98 4.62 -22.87
C ALA A 294 3.02 5.15 -24.32
N THR A 295 3.26 6.45 -24.52
CA THR A 295 3.25 7.12 -25.83
C THR A 295 4.64 7.16 -26.44
N ASP A 296 5.64 7.57 -25.65
CA ASP A 296 7.02 7.79 -26.11
C ASP A 296 8.06 6.89 -25.40
N HIS A 297 7.59 6.02 -24.50
CA HIS A 297 8.40 5.06 -23.74
C HIS A 297 9.50 5.70 -22.87
N GLN A 298 9.42 7.00 -22.61
CA GLN A 298 10.35 7.68 -21.71
C GLN A 298 10.13 7.23 -20.27
N PHE A 299 11.23 7.07 -19.54
CA PHE A 299 11.18 6.75 -18.12
C PHE A 299 10.59 7.92 -17.32
N ILE A 300 9.62 7.62 -16.44
CA ILE A 300 8.95 8.60 -15.58
C ILE A 300 9.57 8.55 -14.17
N THR A 301 9.46 7.39 -13.52
CA THR A 301 9.92 7.14 -12.15
C THR A 301 9.87 5.64 -11.83
N CYS A 302 10.21 5.26 -10.60
CA CYS A 302 10.07 3.90 -10.09
C CYS A 302 9.51 3.86 -8.67
N ILE A 303 8.73 2.81 -8.38
CA ILE A 303 8.32 2.42 -7.02
C ILE A 303 9.34 1.43 -6.47
N GLY A 304 9.76 1.57 -5.21
CA GLY A 304 10.84 0.76 -4.62
C GLY A 304 12.18 1.48 -4.68
N THR A 305 13.06 1.21 -3.69
CA THR A 305 14.39 1.85 -3.60
C THR A 305 15.51 1.01 -4.21
N GLY A 306 15.20 -0.19 -4.71
CA GLY A 306 16.22 -1.17 -5.10
C GLY A 306 16.87 -1.91 -3.93
N SER A 307 16.56 -1.52 -2.69
CA SER A 307 17.03 -2.18 -1.47
C SER A 307 15.90 -2.91 -0.78
N TRP A 308 16.11 -4.17 -0.45
CA TRP A 308 15.13 -4.98 0.27
C TRP A 308 14.79 -4.32 1.62
N GLY A 309 13.50 -4.24 1.91
CA GLY A 309 13.04 -3.82 3.23
C GLY A 309 11.54 -3.55 3.23
N THR A 310 11.04 -3.18 4.40
CA THR A 310 9.64 -2.80 4.62
C THR A 310 9.51 -1.33 5.01
N GLY A 311 10.57 -0.54 4.76
CA GLY A 311 10.55 0.91 4.92
C GLY A 311 9.51 1.58 4.02
N PRO A 312 9.24 2.88 4.20
CA PRO A 312 8.08 3.55 3.61
C PRO A 312 8.01 3.60 2.08
N SER A 313 9.12 3.31 1.39
CA SER A 313 9.18 3.25 -0.08
C SER A 313 9.90 2.00 -0.59
N GLN A 314 10.04 0.98 0.26
CA GLN A 314 10.76 -0.26 -0.09
C GLN A 314 9.78 -1.37 -0.41
N THR A 315 10.12 -2.16 -1.42
CA THR A 315 9.51 -3.47 -1.72
C THR A 315 10.58 -4.54 -1.57
N VAL A 316 10.19 -5.81 -1.60
CA VAL A 316 11.09 -6.96 -1.55
C VAL A 316 10.80 -7.84 -2.76
N HIS A 317 11.57 -7.71 -3.84
CA HIS A 317 11.33 -8.39 -5.13
C HIS A 317 9.91 -8.17 -5.65
N ALA A 318 9.73 -7.27 -6.61
CA ALA A 318 8.42 -7.08 -7.21
C ALA A 318 8.17 -8.17 -8.27
N PHE A 319 7.08 -8.92 -8.12
CA PHE A 319 6.73 -10.04 -8.99
C PHE A 319 5.54 -9.75 -9.91
N ASP A 320 4.59 -8.92 -9.46
CA ASP A 320 3.40 -8.63 -10.23
C ASP A 320 2.87 -7.23 -9.96
N VAL A 321 2.16 -6.65 -10.92
CA VAL A 321 1.58 -5.30 -10.81
C VAL A 321 0.22 -5.24 -11.50
N LEU A 322 -0.75 -4.61 -10.84
CA LEU A 322 -2.03 -4.25 -11.42
C LEU A 322 -2.37 -2.79 -11.09
N CYS A 323 -3.17 -2.15 -11.94
CA CYS A 323 -3.74 -0.84 -11.67
C CYS A 323 -5.26 -0.93 -11.55
N TYR A 324 -5.84 -0.34 -10.51
CA TYR A 324 -7.29 -0.37 -10.24
C TYR A 324 -7.74 0.93 -9.58
N LYS A 325 -8.66 1.67 -10.22
CA LYS A 325 -9.25 2.93 -9.71
C LYS A 325 -8.22 3.94 -9.14
N GLY A 326 -7.11 4.17 -9.85
CA GLY A 326 -6.04 5.09 -9.45
C GLY A 326 -5.07 4.53 -8.40
N LEU A 327 -5.17 3.25 -8.06
CA LEU A 327 -4.19 2.53 -7.25
C LEU A 327 -3.30 1.63 -8.09
N ILE A 328 -2.03 1.59 -7.72
CA ILE A 328 -1.05 0.63 -8.21
C ILE A 328 -0.85 -0.38 -7.09
N MET A 329 -1.13 -1.64 -7.39
CA MET A 329 -0.96 -2.75 -6.45
C MET A 329 0.19 -3.61 -6.95
N ILE A 330 1.23 -3.77 -6.12
CA ILE A 330 2.43 -4.54 -6.45
C ILE A 330 2.48 -5.74 -5.53
N HIS A 331 2.46 -6.94 -6.08
CA HIS A 331 2.75 -8.13 -5.29
C HIS A 331 4.25 -8.31 -5.20
N ASP A 332 4.81 -8.05 -4.03
CA ASP A 332 6.21 -8.34 -3.73
C ASP A 332 6.34 -9.75 -3.11
N LYS A 333 7.53 -10.15 -2.66
CA LYS A 333 7.76 -11.47 -2.07
C LYS A 333 6.98 -11.73 -0.79
N ARG A 334 6.41 -10.70 -0.14
CA ARG A 334 5.86 -10.73 1.22
C ARG A 334 4.47 -10.10 1.34
N TYR A 335 4.16 -9.09 0.55
CA TYR A 335 3.00 -8.21 0.67
C TYR A 335 2.42 -7.86 -0.70
N ILE A 336 1.19 -7.34 -0.67
CA ILE A 336 0.69 -6.45 -1.71
C ILE A 336 0.96 -5.02 -1.23
N ASP A 337 1.88 -4.33 -1.90
CA ASP A 337 2.21 -2.93 -1.69
C ASP A 337 1.29 -2.05 -2.54
N ILE A 338 0.62 -1.07 -1.91
CA ILE A 338 -0.33 -0.19 -2.60
C ILE A 338 0.25 1.21 -2.67
N VAL A 339 0.27 1.79 -3.87
CA VAL A 339 0.71 3.17 -4.14
C VAL A 339 -0.41 3.91 -4.86
N GLU A 340 -0.67 5.15 -4.47
CA GLU A 340 -1.61 6.00 -5.20
C GLU A 340 -0.95 6.49 -6.49
N GLU A 341 -1.59 6.34 -7.63
CA GLU A 341 -1.00 6.74 -8.91
C GLU A 341 -0.77 8.26 -9.00
N ARG A 342 -1.66 9.06 -8.42
CA ARG A 342 -1.60 10.53 -8.44
C ARG A 342 -0.36 11.14 -7.80
N ILE A 343 0.40 10.38 -6.99
CA ILE A 343 1.62 10.87 -6.33
C ILE A 343 2.88 10.59 -7.17
N LEU A 344 2.73 9.88 -8.28
CA LEU A 344 3.78 9.65 -9.25
C LEU A 344 4.08 10.95 -9.97
N GLU A 345 5.28 11.46 -9.76
CA GLU A 345 5.79 12.68 -10.40
C GLU A 345 7.08 12.30 -11.14
N PRO A 346 7.29 12.80 -12.37
CA PRO A 346 8.55 12.60 -13.09
C PRO A 346 9.76 13.00 -12.23
N GLY A 347 10.75 12.12 -12.17
CA GLY A 347 12.00 12.35 -11.41
C GLY A 347 11.91 12.16 -9.89
N LYS A 348 10.72 12.00 -9.29
CA LYS A 348 10.57 11.77 -7.85
C LYS A 348 10.93 10.33 -7.49
N LYS A 349 12.05 10.15 -6.79
CA LYS A 349 12.53 8.81 -6.40
C LYS A 349 11.64 8.18 -5.33
N ALA A 350 11.33 6.89 -5.50
CA ALA A 350 10.74 6.03 -4.48
C ALA A 350 9.51 6.65 -3.78
N PRO A 351 8.39 6.84 -4.51
CA PRO A 351 7.15 7.29 -3.92
C PRO A 351 6.79 6.40 -2.73
N ARG A 352 6.16 7.01 -1.73
CA ARG A 352 5.79 6.30 -0.50
C ARG A 352 4.66 5.33 -0.79
N ILE A 353 4.80 4.13 -0.24
CA ILE A 353 3.76 3.12 -0.20
C ILE A 353 2.66 3.62 0.72
N TYR A 354 1.44 3.69 0.18
CA TYR A 354 0.25 4.19 0.84
C TYR A 354 -0.14 3.25 1.99
N ILE A 355 -0.32 1.97 1.68
CA ILE A 355 -0.48 0.89 2.67
C ILE A 355 0.11 -0.42 2.13
N ARG A 356 0.18 -1.41 3.02
CA ARG A 356 0.51 -2.79 2.66
C ARG A 356 -0.56 -3.75 3.13
N SER A 357 -0.59 -4.90 2.48
CA SER A 357 -1.30 -6.04 3.04
C SER A 357 -0.70 -6.52 4.36
N GLU A 358 -1.40 -7.43 5.03
CA GLU A 358 -0.75 -8.32 5.99
C GLU A 358 0.36 -9.14 5.31
N HIS A 359 1.28 -9.71 6.09
CA HIS A 359 2.35 -10.54 5.54
C HIS A 359 1.75 -11.84 4.94
N LEU A 360 1.89 -12.03 3.63
CA LEU A 360 1.28 -13.14 2.89
C LEU A 360 2.12 -14.42 2.90
N GLY A 361 3.42 -14.29 3.20
CA GLY A 361 4.38 -15.39 3.31
C GLY A 361 5.56 -15.15 2.39
N GLU A 362 6.79 -15.27 2.90
CA GLU A 362 7.98 -14.96 2.09
C GLU A 362 8.32 -16.17 1.23
N THR A 363 8.05 -16.10 -0.07
CA THR A 363 8.34 -17.21 -0.99
C THR A 363 8.75 -16.66 -2.36
N ALA A 364 9.70 -17.30 -3.02
CA ALA A 364 10.02 -16.99 -4.41
C ALA A 364 9.08 -17.77 -5.33
N GLY A 365 8.64 -17.15 -6.43
CA GLY A 365 7.75 -17.82 -7.37
C GLY A 365 7.21 -16.88 -8.44
N THR A 366 6.20 -17.35 -9.15
CA THR A 366 5.37 -16.51 -10.01
C THR A 366 4.12 -16.15 -9.22
N TYR A 367 3.79 -14.86 -9.25
CA TYR A 367 2.61 -14.29 -8.63
C TYR A 367 1.78 -13.63 -9.73
N GLY A 368 0.47 -13.59 -9.55
CA GLY A 368 -0.47 -12.95 -10.45
C GLY A 368 -1.65 -12.39 -9.66
N MET A 369 -2.16 -11.25 -10.10
CA MET A 369 -3.31 -10.58 -9.51
C MET A 369 -4.31 -10.16 -10.57
N ALA A 370 -5.60 -10.29 -10.26
CA ALA A 370 -6.67 -9.70 -11.06
C ALA A 370 -7.82 -9.28 -10.17
N VAL A 371 -8.56 -8.28 -10.62
CA VAL A 371 -9.79 -7.84 -9.98
C VAL A 371 -10.97 -8.34 -10.79
N ASP A 372 -11.91 -9.01 -10.14
CA ASP A 372 -13.22 -9.26 -10.73
C ASP A 372 -14.03 -7.97 -10.69
N GLU A 373 -14.28 -7.37 -11.86
CA GLU A 373 -15.03 -6.12 -11.95
C GLU A 373 -16.49 -6.27 -11.51
N GLN A 374 -17.06 -7.48 -11.50
CA GLN A 374 -18.45 -7.70 -11.07
C GLN A 374 -18.59 -7.65 -9.55
N SER A 375 -17.72 -8.34 -8.82
CA SER A 375 -17.73 -8.34 -7.35
C SER A 375 -16.89 -7.22 -6.73
N GLY A 376 -15.95 -6.64 -7.49
CA GLY A 376 -14.96 -5.69 -6.99
C GLY A 376 -13.85 -6.35 -6.16
N LEU A 377 -13.77 -7.68 -6.12
CA LEU A 377 -12.79 -8.42 -5.32
C LEU A 377 -11.45 -8.56 -6.05
N LEU A 378 -10.37 -8.38 -5.30
CA LEU A 378 -9.01 -8.66 -5.76
C LEU A 378 -8.64 -10.10 -5.42
N TYR A 379 -8.19 -10.85 -6.41
CA TYR A 379 -7.63 -12.19 -6.27
C TYR A 379 -6.13 -12.15 -6.50
N SER A 380 -5.38 -12.86 -5.67
CA SER A 380 -3.93 -12.93 -5.78
C SER A 380 -3.41 -14.35 -5.59
N THR A 381 -2.62 -14.86 -6.52
CA THR A 381 -2.03 -16.19 -6.43
C THR A 381 -0.89 -16.23 -5.40
N HIS A 382 -0.73 -17.38 -4.74
CA HIS A 382 0.41 -17.64 -3.86
C HIS A 382 1.02 -19.03 -4.19
N PRO A 383 2.36 -19.16 -4.26
CA PRO A 383 3.03 -20.43 -4.61
C PRO A 383 2.72 -21.61 -3.68
N SER A 384 2.18 -21.34 -2.49
CA SER A 384 1.68 -22.37 -1.54
C SER A 384 0.29 -22.92 -1.89
N LYS A 385 -0.03 -23.06 -3.19
CA LYS A 385 -1.29 -23.64 -3.69
C LYS A 385 -2.55 -22.91 -3.23
N ARG A 386 -2.56 -21.59 -3.38
CA ARG A 386 -3.53 -20.73 -2.72
C ARG A 386 -3.84 -19.49 -3.52
N ILE A 387 -5.07 -19.00 -3.41
CA ILE A 387 -5.50 -17.72 -3.95
C ILE A 387 -6.04 -16.89 -2.78
N ASP A 388 -5.40 -15.78 -2.46
CA ASP A 388 -5.82 -14.84 -1.41
C ASP A 388 -6.81 -13.82 -1.99
N ILE A 389 -7.88 -13.52 -1.26
CA ILE A 389 -8.95 -12.63 -1.69
C ILE A 389 -8.98 -11.38 -0.81
N PHE A 390 -9.11 -10.22 -1.43
CA PHE A 390 -9.19 -8.92 -0.76
C PHE A 390 -10.35 -8.07 -1.29
N ILE A 391 -10.75 -7.08 -0.49
CA ILE A 391 -11.74 -6.07 -0.88
C ILE A 391 -11.01 -4.73 -1.09
N PRO A 392 -10.62 -4.36 -2.33
CA PRO A 392 -10.04 -3.06 -2.65
C PRO A 392 -10.77 -1.87 -1.99
N ASP A 393 -12.10 -1.87 -1.96
CA ASP A 393 -12.89 -0.80 -1.35
C ASP A 393 -12.70 -0.65 0.18
N ALA A 394 -12.06 -1.63 0.85
CA ALA A 394 -11.68 -1.57 2.26
C ALA A 394 -10.31 -0.89 2.50
N ILE A 395 -9.59 -0.49 1.45
CA ILE A 395 -8.32 0.22 1.54
C ILE A 395 -8.55 1.58 2.22
N ARG A 396 -7.80 1.83 3.30
CA ARG A 396 -7.85 3.07 4.09
C ARG A 396 -6.45 3.49 4.47
N GLU A 397 -6.18 4.79 4.46
CA GLU A 397 -4.89 5.33 4.88
C GLU A 397 -4.53 4.80 6.28
N GLY A 398 -3.34 4.20 6.40
CA GLY A 398 -2.86 3.73 7.69
C GLY A 398 -3.57 2.48 8.23
N VAL A 399 -4.27 1.72 7.39
CA VAL A 399 -4.86 0.44 7.79
C VAL A 399 -4.17 -0.68 7.03
N THR A 400 -3.77 -1.74 7.74
CA THR A 400 -3.24 -2.95 7.09
C THR A 400 -4.33 -3.56 6.21
N PHE A 401 -4.00 -3.80 4.93
CA PHE A 401 -4.92 -4.40 3.98
C PHE A 401 -5.02 -5.92 4.22
N LYS A 402 -6.10 -6.34 4.88
CA LYS A 402 -6.26 -7.75 5.28
C LYS A 402 -6.95 -8.54 4.19
N ARG A 403 -6.57 -9.81 4.06
CA ARG A 403 -7.33 -10.76 3.26
C ARG A 403 -8.70 -10.96 3.91
N VAL A 404 -9.74 -11.08 3.09
CA VAL A 404 -11.09 -11.38 3.55
C VAL A 404 -11.41 -12.86 3.43
N ASP A 405 -10.75 -13.55 2.51
CA ASP A 405 -10.89 -14.98 2.32
C ASP A 405 -9.64 -15.58 1.62
N GLN A 406 -9.62 -16.90 1.52
CA GLN A 406 -8.52 -17.66 0.93
C GLN A 406 -9.03 -18.97 0.34
N LEU A 407 -8.77 -19.17 -0.95
CA LEU A 407 -9.08 -20.41 -1.66
C LEU A 407 -7.87 -21.35 -1.63
N THR A 408 -8.11 -22.63 -1.37
CA THR A 408 -7.12 -23.67 -1.61
C THR A 408 -7.22 -24.09 -3.08
N TYR A 409 -6.09 -24.05 -3.80
CA TYR A 409 -6.05 -24.44 -5.21
C TYR A 409 -5.33 -25.78 -5.38
N ALA A 410 -5.76 -26.61 -6.33
CA ALA A 410 -5.22 -27.96 -6.50
C ALA A 410 -3.72 -27.98 -6.86
N ASN A 411 -3.31 -27.01 -7.68
CA ASN A 411 -1.97 -26.89 -8.27
C ASN A 411 -1.23 -25.68 -7.69
N ILE A 412 0.05 -25.47 -8.04
CA ILE A 412 0.76 -24.22 -7.68
C ILE A 412 0.32 -23.15 -8.68
N PRO A 413 -0.53 -22.18 -8.31
CA PRO A 413 -1.00 -21.18 -9.26
C PRO A 413 0.14 -20.23 -9.63
N TYR A 414 0.17 -19.81 -10.90
CA TYR A 414 1.12 -18.84 -11.42
C TYR A 414 0.45 -17.48 -11.58
N ALA A 415 -0.57 -17.40 -12.45
CA ALA A 415 -1.34 -16.20 -12.70
C ALA A 415 -2.84 -16.52 -12.77
N LEU A 416 -3.65 -15.46 -12.72
CA LEU A 416 -5.09 -15.53 -12.88
C LEU A 416 -5.60 -14.28 -13.59
N ASP A 417 -6.75 -14.40 -14.25
CA ASP A 417 -7.47 -13.28 -14.86
C ASP A 417 -8.96 -13.63 -14.99
N PHE A 418 -9.80 -12.61 -15.18
CA PHE A 418 -11.23 -12.76 -15.36
C PHE A 418 -11.66 -12.48 -16.80
N TYR A 419 -12.60 -13.27 -17.30
CA TYR A 419 -13.27 -13.00 -18.57
C TYR A 419 -14.75 -13.30 -18.46
N GLU A 420 -15.59 -12.27 -18.65
CA GLU A 420 -17.05 -12.37 -18.54
C GLU A 420 -17.53 -13.01 -17.22
N GLY A 421 -16.84 -12.70 -16.11
CA GLY A 421 -17.12 -13.23 -14.77
C GLY A 421 -16.57 -14.64 -14.50
N ARG A 422 -15.90 -15.26 -15.48
CA ARG A 422 -15.24 -16.56 -15.32
C ARG A 422 -13.79 -16.35 -14.89
N LEU A 423 -13.36 -17.03 -13.83
CA LEU A 423 -11.98 -17.00 -13.35
C LEU A 423 -11.14 -18.04 -14.10
N PHE A 424 -10.04 -17.59 -14.70
CA PHE A 424 -9.05 -18.48 -15.29
C PHE A 424 -7.77 -18.48 -14.46
N VAL A 425 -7.12 -19.63 -14.35
CA VAL A 425 -5.88 -19.80 -13.57
C VAL A 425 -4.88 -20.65 -14.34
N SER A 426 -3.67 -20.14 -14.50
CA SER A 426 -2.52 -20.90 -14.99
C SER A 426 -1.74 -21.48 -13.81
N SER A 427 -1.15 -22.67 -13.96
CA SER A 427 -0.51 -23.33 -12.81
C SER A 427 0.51 -24.40 -13.16
N ASN A 428 1.39 -24.67 -12.18
CA ASN A 428 2.24 -25.85 -12.18
C ASN A 428 1.47 -27.05 -11.63
N GLY A 429 1.03 -27.91 -12.54
CA GLY A 429 0.28 -29.09 -12.19
C GLY A 429 0.05 -29.99 -13.39
N LYS A 430 -0.83 -30.96 -13.18
CA LYS A 430 -1.35 -31.80 -14.25
C LYS A 430 -2.28 -30.97 -15.14
N GLU A 431 -3.25 -30.30 -14.53
CA GLU A 431 -4.13 -29.31 -15.14
C GLU A 431 -3.40 -27.95 -15.12
N LYS A 432 -3.03 -27.42 -16.29
CA LYS A 432 -2.08 -26.31 -16.41
C LYS A 432 -2.73 -24.96 -16.67
N PHE A 433 -3.88 -24.93 -17.33
CA PHE A 433 -4.69 -23.74 -17.51
C PHE A 433 -6.15 -24.12 -17.33
N CYS A 434 -6.84 -23.50 -16.38
CA CYS A 434 -8.16 -23.96 -15.94
C CYS A 434 -9.14 -22.79 -15.83
N GLU A 435 -10.41 -23.06 -16.10
CA GLU A 435 -11.49 -22.28 -15.50
C GLU A 435 -11.75 -22.80 -14.09
N VAL A 436 -11.91 -21.88 -13.16
CA VAL A 436 -11.96 -22.13 -11.72
C VAL A 436 -13.18 -21.44 -11.14
N ASP A 437 -13.83 -22.08 -10.18
CA ASP A 437 -14.90 -21.45 -9.40
C ASP A 437 -14.29 -20.37 -8.50
N PRO A 438 -14.65 -19.08 -8.66
CA PRO A 438 -14.07 -17.99 -7.87
C PRO A 438 -14.49 -18.00 -6.40
N VAL A 439 -15.47 -18.82 -6.00
CA VAL A 439 -15.92 -18.96 -4.62
C VAL A 439 -15.26 -20.14 -3.93
N THR A 440 -15.07 -21.26 -4.62
CA THR A 440 -14.57 -22.50 -4.01
C THR A 440 -13.10 -22.81 -4.34
N GLY A 441 -12.56 -22.26 -5.42
CA GLY A 441 -11.24 -22.61 -5.95
C GLY A 441 -11.20 -23.95 -6.69
N GLU A 442 -12.35 -24.60 -6.88
CA GLU A 442 -12.44 -25.87 -7.62
C GLU A 442 -12.21 -25.67 -9.12
N ILE A 443 -11.49 -26.59 -9.75
CA ILE A 443 -11.31 -26.61 -11.20
C ILE A 443 -12.65 -27.02 -11.83
N LEU A 444 -13.25 -26.11 -12.58
CA LEU A 444 -14.48 -26.35 -13.33
C LEU A 444 -14.15 -27.00 -14.69
N LYS A 445 -13.08 -26.55 -15.33
CA LYS A 445 -12.68 -27.03 -16.65
C LYS A 445 -11.19 -26.89 -16.90
N ASP A 446 -10.59 -27.92 -17.49
CA ASP A 446 -9.18 -27.97 -17.88
C ASP A 446 -9.01 -27.61 -19.36
N TYR A 447 -8.26 -26.55 -19.61
CA TYR A 447 -7.89 -26.00 -20.92
C TYR A 447 -6.37 -26.14 -21.18
N THR A 448 -5.73 -27.17 -20.61
CA THR A 448 -4.33 -27.51 -20.92
C THR A 448 -4.10 -27.76 -22.41
N VAL A 449 -5.14 -28.24 -23.11
CA VAL A 449 -5.15 -28.42 -24.57
C VAL A 449 -6.25 -27.56 -25.16
N VAL A 450 -5.91 -26.66 -26.07
CA VAL A 450 -6.85 -25.83 -26.82
C VAL A 450 -6.52 -25.94 -28.31
N GLY A 451 -7.43 -26.56 -29.07
CA GLY A 451 -7.16 -26.89 -30.47
C GLY A 451 -5.87 -27.71 -30.63
N ASP A 452 -4.94 -27.18 -31.41
CA ASP A 452 -3.61 -27.78 -31.65
C ASP A 452 -2.54 -27.35 -30.63
N VAL A 453 -2.87 -26.47 -29.68
CA VAL A 453 -1.95 -25.98 -28.65
C VAL A 453 -2.05 -26.86 -27.42
N THR A 454 -0.93 -27.43 -26.98
CA THR A 454 -0.80 -28.15 -25.71
C THR A 454 0.17 -27.40 -24.80
N LEU A 455 -0.35 -26.71 -23.80
CA LEU A 455 0.44 -25.93 -22.86
C LEU A 455 1.33 -26.85 -22.02
N GLN A 456 2.61 -26.48 -21.83
CA GLN A 456 3.54 -27.29 -21.03
C GLN A 456 3.93 -26.60 -19.71
N VAL A 457 4.25 -25.32 -19.76
CA VAL A 457 4.61 -24.47 -18.63
C VAL A 457 3.94 -23.10 -18.83
N PRO A 458 2.59 -23.04 -18.82
CA PRO A 458 1.88 -21.78 -18.96
C PRO A 458 2.07 -20.96 -17.69
N GLU A 459 2.95 -19.96 -17.73
CA GLU A 459 3.19 -19.10 -16.58
C GLU A 459 2.18 -17.95 -16.57
N LYS A 460 2.57 -16.73 -16.93
CA LYS A 460 1.66 -15.59 -16.90
C LYS A 460 0.83 -15.47 -18.17
N PHE A 461 -0.32 -14.82 -18.03
CA PHE A 461 -1.22 -14.53 -19.14
C PHE A 461 -2.06 -13.28 -18.82
N CYS A 462 -2.67 -12.71 -19.85
CA CYS A 462 -3.79 -11.78 -19.70
C CYS A 462 -4.87 -12.14 -20.72
N ILE A 463 -6.12 -11.78 -20.42
CA ILE A 463 -7.24 -11.90 -21.35
C ILE A 463 -7.68 -10.49 -21.75
N ARG A 464 -7.40 -10.13 -23.01
CA ARG A 464 -7.74 -8.81 -23.57
C ARG A 464 -8.20 -8.98 -25.00
N ARG A 465 -9.08 -8.10 -25.49
CA ARG A 465 -9.62 -8.16 -26.87
C ARG A 465 -10.20 -9.52 -27.23
N ASN A 466 -10.95 -10.12 -26.29
CA ASN A 466 -11.48 -11.48 -26.43
C ASN A 466 -10.41 -12.50 -26.85
N THR A 467 -9.17 -12.31 -26.41
CA THR A 467 -8.00 -13.14 -26.74
C THR A 467 -7.23 -13.45 -25.45
N LEU A 468 -6.94 -14.72 -25.22
CA LEU A 468 -5.98 -15.18 -24.24
C LEU A 468 -4.56 -15.00 -24.80
N PHE A 469 -3.75 -14.15 -24.17
CA PHE A 469 -2.32 -14.05 -24.42
C PHE A 469 -1.58 -14.80 -23.30
N ILE A 470 -1.06 -15.99 -23.59
CA ILE A 470 -0.49 -16.89 -22.59
C ILE A 470 0.97 -17.23 -22.88
N ILE A 471 1.82 -17.06 -21.88
CA ILE A 471 3.25 -17.39 -21.93
C ILE A 471 3.43 -18.88 -21.66
N ASP A 472 4.04 -19.64 -22.57
CA ASP A 472 4.45 -21.03 -22.36
C ASP A 472 5.97 -21.18 -22.39
N ARG A 473 6.58 -21.49 -21.23
CA ARG A 473 8.05 -21.53 -21.03
C ARG A 473 8.63 -22.94 -21.21
N THR A 474 8.34 -23.54 -22.35
CA THR A 474 8.82 -24.89 -22.68
C THR A 474 10.36 -24.98 -22.73
N LYS A 475 10.91 -26.17 -22.51
CA LYS A 475 12.36 -26.42 -22.68
C LYS A 475 12.85 -26.24 -24.12
N SER A 476 11.97 -26.42 -25.10
CA SER A 476 12.25 -26.22 -26.54
C SER A 476 12.27 -24.75 -26.96
N GLY A 477 11.94 -23.82 -26.05
CA GLY A 477 11.86 -22.40 -26.30
C GLY A 477 10.60 -21.83 -25.69
N ALA A 478 10.74 -20.69 -25.01
CA ALA A 478 9.60 -19.96 -24.47
C ALA A 478 8.89 -19.19 -25.59
N CYS A 479 7.57 -19.15 -25.53
CA CYS A 479 6.73 -18.48 -26.53
C CYS A 479 5.46 -17.91 -25.90
N ILE A 480 4.73 -17.15 -26.71
CA ILE A 480 3.42 -16.58 -26.37
C ILE A 480 2.42 -17.13 -27.37
N TYR A 481 1.30 -17.65 -26.89
CA TYR A 481 0.16 -17.96 -27.72
C TYR A 481 -0.89 -16.87 -27.55
N ALA A 482 -1.40 -16.35 -28.67
CA ALA A 482 -2.63 -15.59 -28.72
C ALA A 482 -3.74 -16.53 -29.21
N ILE A 483 -4.72 -16.78 -28.35
CA ILE A 483 -5.81 -17.73 -28.57
C ILE A 483 -7.14 -17.01 -28.36
N PRO A 484 -7.99 -16.86 -29.39
CA PRO A 484 -9.33 -16.30 -29.23
C PRO A 484 -10.15 -17.02 -28.16
N MET A 485 -10.86 -16.26 -27.31
CA MET A 485 -11.62 -16.82 -26.18
C MET A 485 -12.77 -17.73 -26.61
N ASN A 486 -13.28 -17.57 -27.84
CA ASN A 486 -14.29 -18.47 -28.41
C ASN A 486 -13.76 -19.88 -28.74
N GLU A 487 -12.45 -20.09 -28.70
CA GLU A 487 -11.85 -21.43 -28.78
C GLU A 487 -11.85 -22.15 -27.42
N LEU A 488 -12.07 -21.41 -26.32
CA LEU A 488 -12.21 -21.93 -24.95
C LEU A 488 -13.68 -22.16 -24.60
N ASN A 489 -14.36 -22.99 -25.41
CA ASN A 489 -15.73 -23.47 -25.13
C ASN A 489 -15.73 -24.51 -24.05
#